data_AF-A0A7S0Q1M6-F1
#
_entry.id   AF-A0A7S0Q1M6-F1
#
_cell.length_a   1.000
_cell.length_b   1.000
_cell.length_c   1.000
_cell.angle_alpha   90.00
_cell.angle_beta   90.00
_cell.angle_gamma   90.00
#
_symmetry.space_group_name_H-M   'P 1'
#
loop_
_entity.id
_entity.type
_entity.pdbx_description
1 polymer ?
#
loop_
_entity_poly.entity_id
_entity_poly.type
_entity_poly.pdbx_seq_one_letter_code
_entity_poly.pdbx_strand_id
1 'polypeptide(L)'
;SFSFVMRRTLRASTICARMKGGLLPPELPVQTRRAPEPVDVCWSVLSVPPASQVVFTLLSFVATAALFLFWGSLVAFVSSLVSLSTLSSIVNTIAPNAANPIRDL
;
A
#
# COMPACT_ATOMS: atom_id res chain seq x y z
N SER A 1 -23.20 10.92 11.81
CA SER A 1 -22.74 12.29 12.11
C SER A 1 -21.44 12.23 12.89
N PHE A 2 -20.49 13.13 12.59
CA PHE A 2 -19.25 13.27 13.33
C PHE A 2 -19.25 14.62 14.05
N SER A 3 -18.58 14.68 15.21
CA SER A 3 -18.46 15.91 16.00
C SER A 3 -17.10 15.96 16.68
N PHE A 4 -16.51 17.15 16.76
CA PHE A 4 -15.31 17.39 17.57
C PHE A 4 -15.74 17.81 18.98
N VAL A 5 -15.14 17.21 20.00
CA VAL A 5 -15.42 17.53 21.40
C VAL A 5 -14.13 17.96 22.09
N MET A 6 -14.12 19.18 22.60
CA MET A 6 -12.99 19.72 23.34
C MET A 6 -13.17 19.49 24.85
N ARG A 7 -12.07 19.18 25.55
CA ARG A 7 -12.04 19.03 27.02
C ARG A 7 -11.08 20.06 27.61
N ARG A 8 -11.38 20.51 28.84
CA ARG A 8 -10.55 21.50 29.56
C ARG A 8 -9.14 21.00 29.88
N THR A 9 -8.95 19.68 29.98
CA THR A 9 -7.64 19.09 30.32
C THR A 9 -7.25 18.01 29.33
N LEU A 10 -5.93 17.92 29.06
CA LEU A 10 -5.34 16.89 28.20
C LEU A 10 -5.53 15.49 28.78
N ARG A 11 -5.52 15.37 30.11
CA ARG A 11 -5.80 14.10 30.79
C ARG A 11 -7.23 13.61 30.54
N ALA A 12 -8.21 14.51 30.55
CA ALA A 12 -9.59 14.12 30.26
C ALA A 12 -9.79 13.72 28.79
N SER A 13 -9.17 14.44 27.84
CA SER A 13 -9.29 14.10 26.40
C SER A 13 -8.64 12.75 26.08
N THR A 14 -7.48 12.46 26.68
CA THR A 14 -6.79 11.18 26.48
C THR A 14 -7.56 9.99 27.06
N ILE A 15 -8.20 10.15 28.22
CA ILE A 15 -9.07 9.11 28.80
C ILE A 15 -10.29 8.87 27.90
N CYS A 16 -10.99 9.93 27.48
CA CYS A 16 -12.16 9.80 26.59
C CYS A 16 -11.83 9.16 25.23
N ALA A 17 -10.65 9.43 24.66
CA ALA A 17 -10.23 8.85 23.39
C ALA A 17 -9.83 7.36 23.48
N ARG A 18 -9.59 6.85 24.70
CA ARG A 18 -9.21 5.45 24.94
C ARG A 18 -10.35 4.58 25.46
N MET A 19 -11.41 5.19 25.99
CA MET A 19 -12.60 4.45 26.42
C MET A 19 -13.36 3.90 25.22
N LYS A 20 -13.36 2.57 25.05
CA LYS A 20 -14.30 1.89 24.16
C LYS A 20 -15.66 1.84 24.84
N GLY A 21 -16.60 2.66 24.38
CA GLY A 21 -17.95 2.72 24.95
C GLY A 21 -17.97 3.48 26.26
N GLY A 22 -18.39 4.75 26.22
CA GLY A 22 -18.71 5.47 27.46
C GLY A 22 -19.90 4.85 28.19
N LEU A 23 -20.27 5.42 29.33
CA LEU A 23 -21.46 5.10 30.15
C LEU A 23 -22.82 5.24 29.42
N LEU A 24 -22.83 5.41 28.10
CA LEU A 24 -24.04 5.50 27.30
C LEU A 24 -24.63 4.11 27.02
N PRO A 25 -25.96 4.01 26.86
CA PRO A 25 -26.65 2.74 26.63
C PRO A 25 -26.08 2.00 25.41
N PRO A 26 -26.12 0.64 25.42
CA PRO A 26 -25.47 -0.22 24.43
C PRO A 26 -26.03 -0.10 22.99
N GLU A 27 -27.08 0.70 22.81
CA GLU A 27 -27.84 0.86 21.57
C GLU A 27 -27.08 1.65 20.48
N LEU A 28 -26.07 2.47 20.83
CA LEU A 28 -25.24 3.18 19.85
C LEU A 28 -23.75 3.13 20.19
N PRO A 29 -22.94 2.33 19.45
CA PRO A 29 -21.50 2.31 19.63
C PRO A 29 -20.88 3.62 19.12
N VAL A 30 -20.78 4.63 19.99
CA VAL A 30 -20.04 5.86 19.67
C VAL A 30 -18.55 5.56 19.74
N GLN A 31 -17.90 5.54 18.58
CA GLN A 31 -16.45 5.38 18.51
C GLN A 31 -15.77 6.73 18.73
N THR A 32 -15.07 6.89 19.85
CA THR A 32 -14.20 8.05 20.11
C THR A 32 -12.78 7.75 19.64
N ARG A 33 -12.16 8.72 18.97
CA ARG A 33 -10.74 8.67 18.61
C ARG A 33 -10.11 10.02 18.91
N ARG A 34 -8.78 10.04 19.07
CA ARG A 34 -8.04 11.28 19.18
C ARG A 34 -8.16 12.03 17.84
N ALA A 35 -8.62 13.28 17.88
CA ALA A 35 -8.64 14.12 16.70
C ALA A 35 -7.20 14.46 16.27
N PRO A 36 -6.89 14.42 14.97
CA PRO A 36 -5.61 14.90 14.44
C PRO A 36 -5.54 16.43 14.47
N GLU A 37 -4.39 17.01 14.12
CA GLU A 37 -4.27 18.46 13.94
C GLU A 37 -5.18 18.94 12.81
N PRO A 38 -5.71 20.18 12.87
CA PRO A 38 -6.70 20.67 11.90
C PRO A 38 -6.18 20.68 10.46
N VAL A 39 -4.87 20.82 10.27
CA VAL A 39 -4.20 20.75 8.96
C VAL A 39 -4.16 19.35 8.37
N ASP A 40 -4.20 18.31 9.22
CA ASP A 40 -4.15 16.90 8.82
C ASP A 40 -5.56 16.30 8.61
N VAL A 41 -6.62 17.07 8.88
CA VAL A 41 -8.00 16.60 8.70
C VAL A 41 -8.35 16.59 7.21
N CYS A 42 -8.51 15.39 6.65
CA CYS A 42 -9.08 15.23 5.33
C CYS A 42 -10.61 15.39 5.38
N TRP A 43 -11.07 16.63 5.23
CA TRP A 43 -12.49 17.01 5.34
C TRP A 43 -13.40 16.26 4.35
N SER A 44 -12.90 15.88 3.18
CA SER A 44 -13.64 15.13 2.16
C SER A 44 -14.00 13.70 2.58
N VAL A 45 -13.22 13.09 3.48
CA VAL A 45 -13.44 11.71 3.97
C VAL A 45 -14.29 11.70 5.24
N LEU A 46 -14.45 12.85 5.90
CA LEU A 46 -15.11 12.95 7.20
C LEU A 46 -16.61 12.65 7.14
N SER A 47 -17.26 12.91 5.99
CA SER A 47 -18.67 12.62 5.75
C SER A 47 -18.97 11.18 5.32
N VAL A 48 -17.94 10.35 5.11
CA VAL A 48 -18.09 9.00 4.57
C VAL A 48 -18.64 8.06 5.65
N PRO A 49 -19.79 7.40 5.42
CA PRO A 49 -20.37 6.50 6.41
C PRO A 49 -19.46 5.28 6.65
N PRO A 50 -19.38 4.76 7.89
CA PRO A 50 -18.42 3.71 8.27
C PRO A 50 -18.61 2.42 7.46
N ALA A 51 -19.84 2.10 7.05
CA ALA A 51 -20.12 0.94 6.20
C ALA A 51 -19.40 1.02 4.84
N SER A 52 -19.31 2.22 4.26
CA SER A 52 -18.64 2.42 2.96
C SER A 52 -17.11 2.37 3.06
N GLN A 53 -16.54 2.64 4.24
CA GLN A 53 -15.09 2.54 4.46
C GLN A 53 -14.57 1.11 4.26
N VAL A 54 -15.36 0.10 4.62
CA VAL A 54 -15.03 -1.31 4.38
C VAL A 54 -14.91 -1.60 2.89
N VAL A 55 -15.84 -1.09 2.08
CA VAL A 55 -15.85 -1.27 0.62
C VAL A 55 -14.61 -0.63 0.00
N PHE A 56 -14.27 0.61 0.37
CA PHE A 56 -13.07 1.27 -0.13
C PHE A 56 -11.79 0.54 0.28
N THR A 57 -11.75 -0.02 1.48
CA THR A 57 -10.60 -0.80 1.95
C THR A 57 -10.43 -2.07 1.11
N LEU A 58 -11.51 -2.82 0.86
CA LEU A 58 -11.49 -4.00 0.00
C LEU A 58 -11.11 -3.66 -1.43
N LEU A 59 -11.70 -2.59 -2.00
CA LEU A 59 -11.37 -2.12 -3.34
C LEU A 59 -9.89 -1.75 -3.46
N SER A 60 -9.34 -1.06 -2.45
CA SER A 60 -7.93 -0.70 -2.43
C SER A 60 -7.02 -1.92 -2.38
N PHE A 61 -7.41 -2.97 -1.64
CA PHE A 61 -6.65 -4.21 -1.55
C PHE A 61 -6.65 -4.96 -2.90
N VAL A 62 -7.81 -5.09 -3.53
CA VAL A 62 -7.96 -5.70 -4.86
C VAL A 62 -7.17 -4.92 -5.91
N ALA A 63 -7.27 -3.58 -5.91
CA ALA A 63 -6.52 -2.72 -6.82
C ALA A 63 -5.00 -2.88 -6.63
N THR A 64 -4.54 -2.97 -5.38
CA THR A 64 -3.12 -3.19 -5.07
C THR A 64 -2.65 -4.55 -5.58
N ALA A 65 -3.43 -5.61 -5.37
CA ALA A 65 -3.11 -6.94 -5.88
C ALA A 65 -3.05 -6.98 -7.42
N ALA A 66 -4.01 -6.35 -8.10
CA ALA A 66 -4.03 -6.24 -9.55
C ALA A 66 -2.80 -5.48 -10.08
N LEU A 67 -2.41 -4.40 -9.39
CA LEU A 67 -1.22 -3.62 -9.71
C LEU A 67 0.04 -4.49 -9.63
N PHE A 68 0.19 -5.32 -8.59
CA PHE A 68 1.34 -6.22 -8.45
C PHE A 68 1.38 -7.28 -9.55
N LEU A 69 0.26 -7.87 -9.93
CA LEU A 69 0.21 -8.86 -11.01
C LEU A 69 0.58 -8.24 -12.36
N PHE A 70 0.05 -7.06 -12.65
CA PHE A 70 0.36 -6.34 -13.88
C PHE A 70 1.81 -5.86 -13.92
N TRP A 71 2.32 -5.34 -12.81
CA TRP A 71 3.72 -4.91 -12.73
C TRP A 71 4.69 -6.08 -12.80
N GLY A 72 4.33 -7.22 -12.18
CA GLY A 72 5.13 -8.44 -12.23
C GLY A 72 5.36 -8.95 -13.65
N SER A 73 4.36 -8.85 -14.53
CA SER A 73 4.52 -9.26 -15.94
C SER A 73 5.49 -8.37 -16.71
N LEU A 74 5.44 -7.05 -16.49
CA LEU A 74 6.40 -6.11 -17.07
C LEU A 74 7.83 -6.40 -16.59
N VAL A 75 8.02 -6.64 -15.29
CA VAL A 75 9.33 -6.97 -14.73
C VAL A 75 9.88 -8.28 -15.30
N ALA A 76 9.03 -9.30 -15.43
CA ALA A 76 9.42 -10.58 -16.04
C ALA A 76 9.83 -10.40 -17.51
N PHE A 77 9.09 -9.57 -18.25
CA PHE A 77 9.39 -9.25 -19.65
C PHE A 77 10.72 -8.50 -19.81
N VAL A 78 10.98 -7.49 -18.98
CA VAL A 78 12.28 -6.78 -19.00
C VAL A 78 13.41 -7.74 -18.64
N SER A 79 13.19 -8.63 -17.66
CA SER A 79 14.18 -9.61 -17.23
C SER A 79 14.54 -10.61 -18.33
N SER A 80 13.57 -11.03 -19.16
CA SER A 80 13.83 -11.92 -20.29
C SER A 80 14.62 -11.24 -21.39
N LEU A 81 14.36 -9.95 -21.67
CA LEU A 81 15.16 -9.15 -22.63
C LEU A 81 16.62 -9.01 -22.18
N VAL A 82 16.85 -8.72 -20.89
CA VAL A 82 18.20 -8.63 -20.33
C VAL A 82 18.91 -9.97 -20.45
N SER A 83 18.24 -11.07 -20.10
CA SER A 83 18.81 -12.43 -20.21
C SER A 83 19.13 -12.83 -21.65
N LEU A 84 18.35 -12.35 -22.63
CA LEU A 84 18.62 -12.57 -24.04
C LEU A 84 19.86 -11.78 -24.50
N SER A 85 20.00 -10.54 -24.02
CA SER A 85 21.15 -9.69 -24.34
C SER A 85 22.47 -10.26 -23.81
N THR A 86 22.46 -10.80 -22.59
CA THR A 86 23.63 -11.47 -22.01
C THR A 86 23.95 -12.76 -22.78
N LEU A 87 22.94 -13.56 -23.15
CA LEU A 87 23.16 -14.76 -23.97
C LEU A 87 23.74 -14.42 -25.35
N SER A 88 23.23 -13.37 -26.01
CA SER A 88 23.76 -12.90 -27.30
C SER A 88 25.22 -12.49 -27.20
N SER A 89 25.60 -11.78 -26.13
CA SER A 89 27.00 -11.39 -25.90
C SER A 89 27.92 -12.61 -25.70
N ILE A 90 27.46 -13.64 -24.98
CA ILE A 90 28.21 -14.87 -24.74
C ILE A 90 28.36 -15.67 -26.05
N VAL A 91 27.28 -15.86 -26.81
CA VAL A 91 27.31 -16.59 -28.09
C VAL A 91 28.26 -15.92 -29.09
N ASN A 92 28.21 -14.60 -29.23
CA ASN A 92 29.11 -13.85 -30.10
C ASN A 92 30.59 -13.94 -29.68
N THR A 93 30.88 -14.24 -28.41
CA THR A 93 32.25 -14.42 -27.92
C THR A 93 32.77 -15.84 -28.19
N ILE A 94 31.91 -16.85 -28.13
CA ILE A 94 32.28 -18.26 -28.31
C ILE A 94 32.35 -18.64 -29.80
N ALA A 95 31.43 -18.14 -30.63
CA ALA A 95 31.36 -18.43 -32.07
C ALA A 95 32.67 -18.17 -32.84
N PRO A 96 33.41 -17.06 -32.65
CA PRO A 96 34.68 -16.84 -33.35
C PRO A 96 35.81 -17.76 -32.87
N ASN A 97 35.80 -18.18 -31.59
CA ASN A 97 36.83 -19.09 -31.04
C ASN A 97 36.64 -20.54 -31.50
N ALA A 98 35.39 -20.98 -31.70
CA ALA A 98 35.10 -22.31 -32.24
C ALA A 98 35.50 -22.48 -33.72
N ALA A 99 35.61 -21.38 -34.47
CA ALA A 99 35.95 -21.40 -35.89
C ALA A 99 37.47 -21.48 -36.19
N ASN A 100 38.34 -21.34 -35.19
CA ASN A 100 39.79 -21.49 -35.37
C ASN A 100 40.46 -22.20 -34.18
N PRO A 101 40.26 -23.52 -34.02
CA PRO A 101 40.86 -24.29 -32.92
C PRO A 101 42.38 -24.50 -33.05
N ILE A 102 43.01 -24.02 -34.14
CA ILE A 102 44.39 -24.38 -34.53
C ILE A 102 45.43 -23.33 -34.08
N ARG A 103 45.03 -22.18 -33.54
CA ARG A 103 45.99 -21.12 -33.16
C ARG A 103 46.65 -21.28 -31.79
N ASP A 104 46.23 -22.26 -30.98
CA ASP A 104 46.72 -22.44 -29.61
C ASP A 104 47.66 -23.66 -29.43
N LEU A 105 48.28 -24.15 -30.52
CA LEU A 105 49.37 -25.14 -30.50
C LEU A 105 50.69 -24.53 -30.97
#